data_AF-A0A0B6ZDZ6-F1
#
_entry.id   AF-A0A0B6ZDZ6-F1
#
_cell.length_a   1.000
_cell.length_b   1.000
_cell.length_c   1.000
_cell.angle_alpha   90.00
_cell.angle_beta   90.00
_cell.angle_gamma   90.00
#
_symmetry.space_group_name_H-M   'P 1'
#
loop_
_entity.id
_entity.type
_entity.pdbx_description
1 polymer ?
#
loop_
_entity_poly.entity_id
_entity_poly.type
_entity_poly.pdbx_seq_one_letter_code
_entity_poly.pdbx_strand_id
1 'polypeptide(L)'
;EGAFEGERRHRLLNEVICEHFSRQGMLDIAECLNEDAHLELSHERKEPFLELHRILEALRQHNLDPALEWAERNRDELNKRNSPLDFKLHRLRFIELIRSGAAKQKEILEYARKLAPFAEMHTKDMQLLMGSLLYLKQGIENSTYRFLFEGSSWEEICDIFTRD
;
A
#
# COMPACT_ATOMS: atom_id res chain seq x y z
N GLU A 1 32.75 -13.07 -22.63
CA GLU A 1 32.23 -13.34 -21.28
C GLU A 1 31.60 -12.09 -20.69
N GLY A 2 30.54 -11.61 -21.35
CA GLY A 2 29.58 -10.69 -20.75
C GLY A 2 28.79 -11.39 -19.65
N ALA A 3 28.37 -10.62 -18.64
CA ALA A 3 27.70 -11.12 -17.42
C ALA A 3 26.42 -11.94 -17.68
N PHE A 4 25.85 -11.88 -18.89
CA PHE A 4 24.60 -12.52 -19.27
C PHE A 4 24.77 -13.62 -20.33
N GLU A 5 25.99 -14.02 -20.68
CA GLU A 5 26.20 -15.10 -21.65
C GLU A 5 25.64 -16.44 -21.10
N GLY A 6 24.71 -17.05 -21.85
CA GLY A 6 24.03 -18.32 -21.53
C GLY A 6 22.51 -18.27 -21.70
N GLU A 7 21.92 -19.28 -22.35
CA GLU A 7 20.48 -19.39 -22.64
C GLU A 7 19.61 -19.29 -21.37
N ARG A 8 20.05 -19.93 -20.29
CA ARG A 8 19.38 -19.86 -18.98
C ARG A 8 19.37 -18.44 -18.39
N ARG A 9 20.46 -17.68 -18.53
CA ARG A 9 20.56 -16.32 -17.99
C ARG A 9 19.71 -15.34 -18.79
N HIS A 10 19.65 -15.49 -20.11
CA HIS A 10 18.75 -14.72 -20.97
C HIS A 10 17.28 -14.99 -20.64
N ARG A 11 16.90 -16.26 -20.42
CA ARG A 11 15.54 -16.60 -19.99
C ARG A 11 15.17 -15.92 -18.67
N LEU A 12 16.02 -16.06 -17.65
CA LEU A 12 15.79 -15.43 -16.34
C LEU A 12 15.70 -13.90 -16.43
N LEU A 13 16.54 -13.27 -17.26
CA LEU A 13 16.50 -11.84 -17.49
C LEU A 13 15.15 -11.42 -18.08
N ASN A 14 14.68 -12.11 -19.12
CA ASN A 14 13.40 -11.81 -19.74
C ASN A 14 12.23 -12.03 -18.77
N GLU A 15 12.29 -13.07 -17.91
CA GLU A 15 11.30 -13.27 -16.85
C GLU A 15 11.24 -12.09 -15.88
N VAL A 16 12.39 -11.62 -15.40
CA VAL A 16 12.46 -10.46 -14.48
C VAL A 16 11.94 -9.18 -15.15
N ILE A 17 12.23 -9.00 -16.44
CA ILE A 17 11.71 -7.85 -17.20
C ILE A 17 10.20 -7.95 -17.38
N CYS A 18 9.65 -9.13 -17.71
CA CYS A 18 8.20 -9.35 -17.76
C CYS A 18 7.52 -9.06 -16.43
N GLU A 19 8.08 -9.55 -15.32
CA GLU A 19 7.57 -9.29 -13.97
C GLU A 19 7.65 -7.80 -13.62
N HIS A 20 8.71 -7.11 -14.04
CA HIS A 20 8.85 -5.66 -13.86
C HIS A 20 7.75 -4.89 -14.59
N PHE A 21 7.54 -5.15 -15.87
CA PHE A 21 6.48 -4.50 -16.65
C PHE A 21 5.09 -4.84 -16.09
N SER A 22 4.89 -6.09 -15.67
CA SER A 22 3.65 -6.52 -15.01
C SER A 22 3.40 -5.72 -13.73
N ARG A 23 4.42 -5.49 -12.90
CA ARG A 23 4.33 -4.67 -11.69
C ARG A 23 4.01 -3.19 -11.98
N GLN A 24 4.56 -2.64 -13.05
CA GLN A 24 4.31 -1.25 -13.47
C GLN A 24 2.95 -1.04 -14.16
N GLY A 25 2.19 -2.12 -14.43
CA GLY A 25 0.90 -2.05 -15.12
C GLY A 25 1.00 -2.00 -16.64
N MET A 26 2.20 -2.21 -17.18
CA MET A 26 2.47 -2.32 -18.62
C MET A 26 2.21 -3.76 -19.07
N LEU A 27 0.96 -4.22 -18.89
CA LEU A 27 0.57 -5.62 -19.11
C LEU A 27 0.68 -6.04 -20.58
N ASP A 28 0.37 -5.13 -21.50
CA ASP A 28 0.52 -5.31 -22.95
C ASP A 28 1.98 -5.59 -23.35
N ILE A 29 2.91 -4.83 -22.78
CA ILE A 29 4.35 -4.98 -23.03
C ILE A 29 4.87 -6.27 -22.37
N ALA A 30 4.41 -6.59 -21.17
CA ALA A 30 4.75 -7.83 -20.50
C ALA A 30 4.26 -9.06 -21.30
N GLU A 31 3.07 -9.00 -21.89
CA GLU A 31 2.51 -10.07 -22.72
C GLU A 31 3.28 -10.23 -24.04
N CYS A 32 3.57 -9.13 -24.73
CA CYS A 32 4.37 -9.15 -25.96
C CYS A 32 5.75 -9.77 -25.71
N LEU A 33 6.44 -9.35 -24.64
CA LEU A 33 7.75 -9.90 -24.29
C LEU A 33 7.66 -11.39 -23.90
N ASN A 34 6.58 -11.78 -23.23
CA ASN A 34 6.34 -13.16 -22.85
C ASN A 34 6.16 -14.07 -24.08
N GLU A 35 5.43 -13.62 -25.10
CA GLU A 35 5.24 -14.32 -26.37
C GLU A 35 6.55 -14.40 -27.17
N ASP A 36 7.25 -13.27 -27.32
CA ASP A 36 8.50 -13.15 -28.09
C ASP A 36 9.64 -13.98 -27.50
N ALA A 37 9.75 -14.00 -26.16
CA ALA A 37 10.77 -14.78 -25.46
C ALA A 37 10.35 -16.24 -25.19
N HIS A 38 9.17 -16.66 -25.67
CA HIS A 38 8.57 -17.98 -25.43
C HIS A 38 8.59 -18.36 -23.93
N LEU A 39 8.27 -17.38 -23.09
CA LEU A 39 8.15 -17.56 -21.66
C LEU A 39 6.74 -18.10 -21.39
N GLU A 40 6.65 -19.32 -20.87
CA GLU A 40 5.36 -19.89 -20.42
C GLU A 40 5.05 -19.43 -19.00
N LEU A 41 5.02 -18.10 -18.75
CA LEU A 41 4.67 -17.58 -17.43
C LEU A 41 3.25 -18.02 -17.07
N SER A 42 3.14 -18.90 -16.08
CA SER A 42 1.87 -19.47 -15.64
C SER A 42 0.93 -18.38 -15.09
N HIS A 43 -0.37 -18.66 -15.13
CA HIS A 43 -1.39 -17.76 -14.55
C HIS A 43 -1.12 -17.45 -13.08
N GLU A 44 -0.58 -18.41 -12.32
CA GLU A 44 -0.18 -18.25 -10.92
C GLU A 44 0.90 -17.18 -10.73
N ARG A 45 1.81 -16.99 -11.71
CA ARG A 45 2.80 -15.91 -11.67
C ARG A 45 2.21 -14.55 -12.01
N LYS A 46 1.08 -14.51 -12.71
CA LYS A 46 0.37 -13.27 -13.09
C LYS A 46 -0.58 -12.76 -11.99
N GLU A 47 -1.18 -13.67 -11.22
CA GLU A 47 -2.20 -13.36 -10.20
C GLU A 47 -1.79 -12.27 -9.20
N PRO A 48 -0.56 -12.27 -8.63
CA PRO A 48 -0.14 -11.21 -7.71
C PRO A 48 -0.14 -9.81 -8.36
N PHE A 49 0.21 -9.72 -9.64
CA PHE A 49 0.20 -8.45 -10.38
C PHE A 49 -1.22 -7.98 -10.67
N LEU A 50 -2.15 -8.90 -10.98
CA LEU A 50 -3.57 -8.55 -11.14
C LEU A 50 -4.18 -8.06 -9.82
N GLU A 51 -3.87 -8.72 -8.70
CA GLU A 51 -4.31 -8.27 -7.38
C GLU A 51 -3.71 -6.90 -7.03
N LEU A 52 -2.41 -6.71 -7.29
CA LEU A 52 -1.72 -5.42 -7.15
C LEU A 52 -2.45 -4.31 -7.91
N HIS A 53 -2.73 -4.49 -9.20
CA HIS A 53 -3.41 -3.46 -10.01
C HIS A 53 -4.81 -3.15 -9.53
N ARG A 54 -5.58 -4.19 -9.15
CA ARG A 54 -6.91 -4.00 -8.57
C ARG A 54 -6.86 -3.13 -7.31
N ILE A 55 -5.86 -3.37 -6.46
CA ILE A 55 -5.69 -2.58 -5.22
C ILE A 55 -5.23 -1.16 -5.53
N LEU A 56 -4.26 -0.98 -6.43
CA LEU A 56 -3.80 0.35 -6.86
C LEU A 56 -4.92 1.17 -7.49
N GLU A 57 -5.78 0.55 -8.30
CA GLU A 57 -6.95 1.21 -8.87
C GLU A 57 -7.94 1.65 -7.78
N ALA A 58 -8.23 0.78 -6.81
CA ALA A 58 -9.05 1.13 -5.66
C ALA A 58 -8.45 2.29 -4.84
N LEU A 59 -7.14 2.28 -4.59
CA LEU A 59 -6.44 3.35 -3.90
C LEU A 59 -6.53 4.69 -4.64
N ARG A 60 -6.42 4.68 -5.97
CA ARG A 60 -6.61 5.88 -6.82
C ARG A 60 -8.03 6.42 -6.77
N GLN A 61 -9.01 5.55 -6.51
CA GLN A 61 -10.42 5.93 -6.29
C GLN A 61 -10.72 6.28 -4.83
N HIS A 62 -9.70 6.48 -3.99
CA HIS A 62 -9.82 6.73 -2.56
C HIS A 62 -10.55 5.61 -1.77
N ASN A 63 -10.40 4.36 -2.22
CA ASN A 63 -10.91 3.19 -1.52
C ASN A 63 -9.76 2.38 -0.88
N LEU A 64 -9.69 2.39 0.45
CA LEU A 64 -8.67 1.67 1.22
C LEU A 64 -9.02 0.21 1.51
N ASP A 65 -10.27 -0.20 1.34
CA ASP A 65 -10.75 -1.48 1.84
C ASP A 65 -9.96 -2.67 1.22
N PRO A 66 -9.72 -2.72 -0.11
CA PRO A 66 -8.93 -3.80 -0.71
C PRO A 66 -7.48 -3.85 -0.22
N ALA A 67 -6.87 -2.69 0.02
CA ALA A 67 -5.49 -2.60 0.51
C ALA A 67 -5.38 -3.06 1.97
N LEU A 68 -6.35 -2.68 2.82
CA LEU A 68 -6.41 -3.11 4.22
C LEU A 68 -6.64 -4.62 4.34
N GLU A 69 -7.56 -5.19 3.54
CA GLU A 69 -7.80 -6.63 3.50
C GLU A 69 -6.56 -7.40 3.04
N TRP A 70 -5.84 -6.86 2.05
CA TRP A 70 -4.58 -7.44 1.60
C TRP A 70 -3.50 -7.36 2.69
N ALA A 71 -3.34 -6.21 3.36
CA ALA A 71 -2.35 -6.04 4.42
C ALA A 71 -2.59 -6.99 5.60
N GLU A 72 -3.85 -7.19 5.99
CA GLU A 72 -4.22 -8.15 7.05
C GLU A 72 -3.82 -9.59 6.66
N ARG A 73 -4.13 -10.01 5.44
CA ARG A 73 -3.78 -11.37 4.94
C ARG A 73 -2.27 -11.58 4.80
N ASN A 74 -1.52 -10.52 4.51
CA ASN A 74 -0.07 -10.56 4.29
C ASN A 74 0.75 -10.04 5.48
N ARG A 75 0.12 -9.82 6.65
CA ARG A 75 0.74 -9.16 7.80
C ARG A 75 2.05 -9.81 8.24
N ASP A 76 2.10 -11.14 8.29
CA ASP A 76 3.31 -11.87 8.70
C ASP A 76 4.48 -11.61 7.74
N GLU A 77 4.21 -11.52 6.44
CA GLU A 77 5.22 -11.25 5.42
C GLU A 77 5.66 -9.78 5.46
N LEU A 78 4.72 -8.85 5.64
CA LEU A 78 5.02 -7.42 5.83
C LEU A 78 5.91 -7.20 7.06
N ASN A 79 5.61 -7.88 8.17
CA ASN A 79 6.39 -7.82 9.40
C ASN A 79 7.82 -8.36 9.20
N LYS A 80 7.98 -9.49 8.51
CA LYS A 80 9.33 -10.02 8.18
C LYS A 80 10.16 -9.06 7.36
N ARG A 81 9.53 -8.31 6.44
CA ARG A 81 10.18 -7.31 5.60
C ARG A 81 10.37 -5.95 6.29
N ASN A 82 9.90 -5.80 7.53
CA ASN A 82 9.80 -4.52 8.23
C ASN A 82 9.12 -3.43 7.37
N SER A 83 8.09 -3.83 6.62
CA SER A 83 7.33 -2.91 5.79
C SER A 83 6.49 -1.97 6.66
N PRO A 84 6.49 -0.64 6.38
CA PRO A 84 5.62 0.31 7.07
C PRO A 84 4.19 0.32 6.50
N LEU A 85 3.87 -0.53 5.51
CA LEU A 85 2.63 -0.45 4.74
C LEU A 85 1.39 -0.65 5.60
N ASP A 86 1.38 -1.66 6.47
CA ASP A 86 0.23 -1.98 7.35
C ASP A 86 -0.12 -0.76 8.23
N PHE A 87 0.90 -0.19 8.88
CA PHE A 87 0.73 1.03 9.69
C PHE A 87 0.25 2.22 8.85
N LYS A 88 0.83 2.47 7.67
CA LYS A 88 0.47 3.61 6.83
C LYS A 88 -0.97 3.52 6.33
N LEU A 89 -1.45 2.32 5.96
CA LEU A 89 -2.84 2.09 5.58
C LEU A 89 -3.80 2.38 6.74
N HIS A 90 -3.53 1.82 7.92
CA HIS A 90 -4.33 2.08 9.11
C HIS A 90 -4.30 3.55 9.55
N ARG A 91 -3.14 4.22 9.44
CA ARG A 91 -2.99 5.66 9.69
C ARG A 91 -3.87 6.47 8.74
N LEU A 92 -3.82 6.19 7.43
CA LEU A 92 -4.62 6.92 6.45
C LEU A 92 -6.11 6.72 6.69
N ARG A 93 -6.55 5.48 6.96
CA ARG A 93 -7.94 5.17 7.30
C ARG A 93 -8.40 5.93 8.55
N PHE A 94 -7.54 6.02 9.57
CA PHE A 94 -7.87 6.75 10.78
C PHE A 94 -8.00 8.26 10.54
N ILE A 95 -7.13 8.83 9.70
CA ILE A 95 -7.21 10.22 9.23
C ILE A 95 -8.54 10.47 8.50
N GLU A 96 -8.98 9.58 7.62
CA GLU A 96 -10.30 9.71 6.95
C GLU A 96 -11.48 9.70 7.93
N LEU A 97 -11.45 8.78 8.91
CA LEU A 97 -12.47 8.70 9.94
C LEU A 97 -12.52 9.99 10.76
N ILE A 98 -11.36 10.50 11.14
CA ILE A 98 -11.24 11.75 11.87
C ILE A 98 -11.78 12.93 11.02
N ARG A 99 -11.48 12.98 9.72
CA ARG A 99 -11.98 14.02 8.80
C ARG A 99 -13.51 14.00 8.67
N SER A 100 -14.15 12.85 8.90
CA SER A 100 -15.62 12.75 8.97
C SER A 100 -16.23 13.47 10.18
N GLY A 101 -15.40 13.91 11.13
CA GLY A 101 -15.79 14.76 12.26
C GLY A 101 -16.48 14.03 13.39
N ALA A 102 -16.94 14.80 14.39
CA ALA A 102 -17.50 14.28 15.64
C ALA A 102 -18.74 13.37 15.47
N ALA A 103 -19.44 13.42 14.33
CA ALA A 103 -20.57 12.53 14.04
C ALA A 103 -20.17 11.05 14.08
N LYS A 104 -18.91 10.73 13.73
CA LYS A 104 -18.35 9.37 13.76
C LYS A 104 -17.45 9.10 14.96
N GLN A 105 -17.59 9.87 16.06
CA GLN A 105 -16.70 9.76 17.22
C GLN A 105 -16.60 8.33 17.77
N LYS A 106 -17.70 7.59 17.82
CA LYS A 106 -17.70 6.20 18.27
C LYS A 106 -16.84 5.30 17.37
N GLU A 107 -17.04 5.37 16.05
CA GLU A 107 -16.25 4.62 15.07
C GLU A 107 -14.76 4.97 15.13
N ILE A 108 -14.44 6.26 15.31
CA ILE A 108 -13.06 6.73 15.47
C ILE A 108 -12.43 6.08 16.70
N LEU A 109 -13.08 6.12 17.86
CA LEU A 109 -12.55 5.53 19.09
C LEU A 109 -12.43 4.00 19.02
N GLU A 110 -13.36 3.34 18.33
CA GLU A 110 -13.28 1.90 18.07
C GLU A 110 -12.09 1.58 17.15
N TYR A 111 -11.89 2.35 16.09
CA TYR A 111 -10.77 2.15 15.17
C TYR A 111 -9.41 2.48 15.80
N ALA A 112 -9.34 3.45 16.72
CA ALA A 112 -8.11 3.76 17.46
C ALA A 112 -7.54 2.54 18.20
N ARG A 113 -8.39 1.58 18.61
CA ARG A 113 -7.93 0.32 19.23
C ARG A 113 -7.19 -0.58 18.24
N LYS A 114 -7.53 -0.52 16.95
CA LYS A 114 -6.81 -1.26 15.90
C LYS A 114 -5.40 -0.71 15.67
N LEU A 115 -5.15 0.54 16.04
CA LEU A 115 -3.83 1.15 15.96
C LEU A 115 -2.91 0.82 17.15
N ALA A 116 -3.46 0.24 18.23
CA ALA A 116 -2.70 -0.06 19.45
C ALA A 116 -1.45 -0.94 19.24
N PRO A 117 -1.47 -1.99 18.37
CA PRO A 117 -0.28 -2.80 18.10
C PRO A 117 0.89 -2.01 17.51
N PHE A 118 0.62 -0.89 16.83
CA PHE A 118 1.66 -0.05 16.22
C PHE A 118 2.26 0.98 17.19
N ALA A 119 1.73 1.10 18.41
CA ALA A 119 2.07 2.17 19.32
C ALA A 119 3.53 2.18 19.78
N GLU A 120 4.15 0.99 19.92
CA GLU A 120 5.54 0.88 20.34
C GLU A 120 6.51 1.29 19.22
N MET A 121 6.24 0.89 17.98
CA MET A 121 7.09 1.19 16.83
C MET A 121 6.86 2.61 16.26
N HIS A 122 5.64 3.15 16.40
CA HIS A 122 5.22 4.42 15.80
C HIS A 122 4.73 5.44 16.84
N THR A 123 5.41 5.53 17.99
CA THR A 123 4.97 6.34 19.15
C THR A 123 4.68 7.80 18.80
N LYS A 124 5.55 8.45 18.01
CA LYS A 124 5.40 9.88 17.66
C LYS A 124 4.16 10.11 16.80
N ASP A 125 3.97 9.30 15.76
CA ASP A 125 2.77 9.36 14.92
C ASP A 125 1.52 9.09 15.73
N MET A 126 1.54 8.08 16.61
CA MET A 126 0.40 7.76 17.47
C MET A 126 0.04 8.91 18.42
N GLN A 127 1.03 9.59 19.01
CA GLN A 127 0.77 10.77 19.84
C GLN A 127 0.13 11.91 19.04
N LEU A 128 0.57 12.14 17.81
CA LEU A 128 0.00 13.16 16.92
C LEU A 128 -1.45 12.81 16.52
N LEU A 129 -1.69 11.55 16.13
CA LEU A 129 -3.02 11.06 15.77
C LEU A 129 -3.99 11.14 16.96
N MET A 130 -3.58 10.69 18.14
CA MET A 130 -4.41 10.77 19.35
C MET A 130 -4.63 12.23 19.79
N GLY A 131 -3.60 13.08 19.68
CA GLY A 131 -3.71 14.52 19.99
C GLY A 131 -4.70 15.25 19.07
N SER A 132 -4.82 14.83 17.82
CA SER A 132 -5.79 15.41 16.88
C SER A 132 -7.26 15.23 17.32
N LEU A 133 -7.55 14.21 18.14
CA LEU A 133 -8.90 13.93 18.63
C LEU A 133 -9.49 15.07 19.48
N LEU A 134 -8.64 15.89 20.11
CA LEU A 134 -9.07 17.07 20.88
C LEU A 134 -9.84 18.10 20.02
N TYR A 135 -9.59 18.11 18.71
CA TYR A 135 -10.16 19.08 17.76
C TYR A 135 -11.33 18.51 16.94
N LEU A 136 -11.81 17.30 17.25
CA LEU A 136 -12.89 16.63 16.51
C LEU A 136 -14.18 17.47 16.41
N LYS A 137 -14.50 18.25 17.44
CA LYS A 137 -15.72 19.07 17.47
C LYS A 137 -15.55 20.41 16.77
N GLN A 138 -14.35 20.99 16.81
CA GLN A 138 -14.01 22.27 16.21
C GLN A 138 -13.62 22.16 14.73
N GLY A 139 -13.35 20.94 14.27
CA GLY A 139 -12.82 20.67 12.94
C GLY A 139 -11.30 20.78 12.92
N ILE A 140 -10.65 19.78 12.35
CA ILE A 140 -9.19 19.66 12.38
C ILE A 140 -8.47 20.56 11.38
N GLU A 141 -9.19 21.02 10.35
CA GLU A 141 -8.70 22.03 9.39
C GLU A 141 -8.29 23.35 10.07
N ASN A 142 -8.82 23.62 11.26
CA ASN A 142 -8.52 24.80 12.08
C ASN A 142 -7.52 24.51 13.22
N SER A 143 -6.95 23.31 13.26
CA SER A 143 -6.07 22.87 14.35
C SER A 143 -4.60 22.92 13.95
N THR A 144 -3.72 22.87 14.96
CA THR A 144 -2.27 22.68 14.76
C THR A 144 -1.91 21.35 14.11
N TYR A 145 -2.87 20.42 13.99
CA TYR A 145 -2.69 19.09 13.39
C TYR A 145 -3.08 19.03 11.91
N ARG A 146 -3.46 20.15 11.28
CA ARG A 146 -3.85 20.21 9.87
C ARG A 146 -2.86 19.52 8.93
N PHE A 147 -1.55 19.67 9.19
CA PHE A 147 -0.49 19.06 8.39
C PHE A 147 -0.58 17.53 8.28
N LEU A 148 -1.22 16.85 9.25
CA LEU A 148 -1.42 15.39 9.19
C LEU A 148 -2.38 14.98 8.06
N PHE A 149 -3.19 15.92 7.56
CA PHE A 149 -4.27 15.70 6.62
C PHE A 149 -3.93 16.19 5.20
N GLU A 150 -2.71 16.70 4.98
CA GLU A 150 -2.27 17.21 3.67
C GLU A 150 -1.99 16.04 2.70
N GLY A 151 -2.37 16.23 1.42
CA GLY A 151 -2.80 15.18 0.49
C GLY A 151 -1.77 14.20 -0.10
N SER A 152 -0.53 14.14 0.39
CA SER A 152 0.52 13.29 -0.20
C SER A 152 0.50 11.82 0.25
N SER A 153 -0.38 11.44 1.18
CA SER A 153 -0.36 10.09 1.77
C SER A 153 -0.86 8.97 0.82
N TRP A 154 -1.68 9.29 -0.19
CA TRP A 154 -2.22 8.28 -1.11
C TRP A 154 -1.19 7.83 -2.15
N GLU A 155 -0.47 8.77 -2.74
CA GLU A 155 0.62 8.48 -3.69
C GLU A 155 1.73 7.70 -3.00
N GLU A 156 2.13 8.13 -1.80
CA GLU A 156 3.15 7.42 -1.01
C GLU A 156 2.73 5.97 -0.71
N ILE A 157 1.46 5.73 -0.37
CA ILE A 157 0.96 4.37 -0.15
C ILE A 157 0.98 3.55 -1.43
N CYS A 158 0.61 4.12 -2.58
CA CYS A 158 0.68 3.42 -3.86
C CYS A 158 2.12 3.01 -4.22
N ASP A 159 3.09 3.90 -3.96
CA ASP A 159 4.51 3.63 -4.22
C ASP A 159 5.04 2.51 -3.32
N ILE A 160 4.71 2.55 -2.03
CA ILE A 160 5.09 1.51 -1.06
C ILE A 160 4.45 0.18 -1.45
N PHE A 161 3.17 0.19 -1.82
CA PHE A 161 2.43 -1.02 -2.21
C PHE A 161 2.97 -1.65 -3.51
N THR A 162 3.48 -0.84 -4.44
CA THR A 162 4.12 -1.35 -5.68
C THR A 162 5.51 -1.94 -5.41
N ARG A 163 6.21 -1.42 -4.40
CA ARG A 163 7.56 -1.87 -4.03
C ARG A 163 7.53 -3.18 -3.23
N ASP A 164 6.69 -3.23 -2.20
CA ASP A 164 6.65 -4.30 -1.21
C ASP A 164 6.06 -5.62 -1.76
#